data_AF-A0A3D6BEW6-F1
#
_entry.id   AF-A0A3D6BEW6-F1
#
_cell.length_a   1.000
_cell.length_b   1.000
_cell.length_c   1.000
_cell.angle_alpha   90.00
_cell.angle_beta   90.00
_cell.angle_gamma   90.00
#
_symmetry.space_group_name_H-M   'P 1'
#
loop_
_entity.id
_entity.type
_entity.pdbx_description
1 polymer ?
#
loop_
_entity_poly.entity_id
_entity_poly.type
_entity_poly.pdbx_seq_one_letter_code
_entity_poly.pdbx_strand_id
1 'polypeptide(L)'
;MGESKKIITEDNFREWLASTGNLFPGNKSELNRFEKLYSDFEYRLDESYVDPFAIINGDFIPKRIKIELQNSDNDGFKMAARNLEHLPEHILSKLKKNQDGLHSKKKGSSEQ
;
A
#
# COMPACT_ATOMS: atom_id res chain seq x y z
N MET A 1 -30.27 12.42 17.61
CA MET A 1 -30.19 11.04 17.07
C MET A 1 -28.71 10.74 16.92
N GLY A 2 -28.17 9.81 17.71
CA GLY A 2 -26.74 9.52 17.72
C GLY A 2 -26.33 8.84 16.42
N GLU A 3 -25.39 9.42 15.70
CA GLU A 3 -24.75 8.76 14.56
C GLU A 3 -23.99 7.54 15.08
N SER A 4 -24.48 6.35 14.78
CA SER A 4 -23.76 5.13 15.04
C SER A 4 -22.51 5.11 14.17
N LYS A 5 -21.35 5.44 14.78
CA LYS A 5 -20.03 5.27 14.16
C LYS A 5 -19.94 3.83 13.65
N LYS A 6 -20.01 3.65 12.33
CA LYS A 6 -19.82 2.34 11.73
C LYS A 6 -18.34 1.99 11.83
N ILE A 7 -18.02 1.09 12.76
CA ILE A 7 -16.66 0.60 12.97
C ILE A 7 -16.33 -0.37 11.83
N ILE A 8 -15.26 -0.07 11.10
CA ILE A 8 -14.72 -1.00 10.10
C ILE A 8 -13.99 -2.10 10.87
N THR A 9 -14.39 -3.34 10.64
CA THR A 9 -13.82 -4.57 11.22
C THR A 9 -13.36 -5.48 10.10
N GLU A 10 -12.53 -6.48 10.41
CA GLU A 10 -12.06 -7.45 9.41
C GLU A 10 -13.23 -8.15 8.68
N ASP A 11 -14.28 -8.51 9.41
CA ASP A 11 -15.47 -9.18 8.87
C ASP A 11 -16.26 -8.33 7.86
N ASN A 12 -16.30 -7.01 8.07
CA ASN A 12 -17.06 -6.09 7.21
C ASN A 12 -16.18 -5.34 6.19
N PHE A 13 -14.86 -5.56 6.22
CA PHE A 13 -13.90 -4.86 5.38
C PHE A 13 -14.20 -5.03 3.89
N ARG A 14 -14.52 -6.26 3.48
CA ARG A 14 -14.86 -6.56 2.08
C ARG A 14 -16.12 -5.84 1.61
N GLU A 15 -17.14 -5.78 2.46
CA GLU A 15 -18.39 -5.07 2.18
C GLU A 15 -18.14 -3.56 1.99
N TRP A 16 -17.23 -2.99 2.77
CA TRP A 16 -16.80 -1.60 2.61
C TRP A 16 -15.99 -1.37 1.33
N LEU A 17 -15.07 -2.27 0.98
CA LEU A 17 -14.35 -2.21 -0.28
C LEU A 17 -15.30 -2.26 -1.49
N ALA A 18 -16.33 -3.11 -1.43
CA ALA A 18 -17.34 -3.20 -2.47
C ALA A 18 -18.22 -1.94 -2.53
N SER A 19 -18.65 -1.44 -1.37
CA SER A 19 -19.46 -0.21 -1.28
C SER A 19 -18.72 1.04 -1.76
N THR A 20 -17.39 1.06 -1.66
CA THR A 20 -16.53 2.19 -2.08
C THR A 20 -15.98 2.04 -3.50
N GLY A 21 -16.38 1.01 -4.25
CA GLY A 21 -15.95 0.81 -5.63
C GLY A 21 -14.53 0.25 -5.83
N ASN A 22 -13.83 -0.12 -4.75
CA ASN A 22 -12.55 -0.86 -4.84
C ASN A 22 -12.77 -2.32 -5.28
N LEU A 23 -13.93 -2.87 -4.94
CA LEU A 23 -14.45 -4.13 -5.45
C LEU A 23 -15.82 -3.90 -6.07
N PHE A 24 -16.27 -4.85 -6.90
CA PHE A 24 -17.62 -4.81 -7.43
C PHE A 24 -18.66 -5.13 -6.34
N PRO A 25 -19.78 -4.39 -6.26
CA PRO A 25 -20.90 -4.73 -5.38
C PRO A 25 -21.42 -6.14 -5.65
N GLY A 26 -21.42 -6.99 -4.63
CA GLY A 26 -21.94 -8.37 -4.69
C GLY A 26 -23.38 -8.51 -4.22
N ASN A 27 -23.91 -7.49 -3.53
CA ASN A 27 -25.30 -7.47 -3.05
C ASN A 27 -25.96 -6.09 -3.20
N LYS A 28 -27.28 -6.06 -3.03
CA LYS A 28 -28.10 -4.84 -3.20
C LYS A 28 -27.79 -3.75 -2.17
N SER A 29 -27.30 -4.13 -0.98
CA SER A 29 -26.96 -3.19 0.09
C SER A 29 -25.66 -2.43 -0.21
N GLU A 30 -24.66 -3.14 -0.73
CA GLU A 30 -23.41 -2.56 -1.23
C GLU A 30 -23.67 -1.64 -2.42
N LEU A 31 -24.50 -2.06 -3.38
CA LEU A 31 -24.84 -1.27 -4.55
C LEU A 31 -25.53 0.04 -4.17
N ASN A 32 -26.54 -0.01 -3.30
CA ASN A 32 -27.23 1.19 -2.83
C ASN A 32 -26.28 2.15 -2.07
N ARG A 33 -25.30 1.61 -1.33
CA ARG A 33 -24.26 2.44 -0.70
C ARG A 33 -23.35 3.08 -1.74
N PHE A 34 -22.91 2.33 -2.73
CA PHE A 34 -22.10 2.84 -3.83
C PHE A 34 -22.84 3.97 -4.57
N GLU A 35 -24.09 3.75 -4.96
CA GLU A 35 -24.92 4.75 -5.63
C GLU A 35 -25.08 6.03 -4.80
N LYS A 36 -25.22 5.90 -3.48
CA LYS A 36 -25.26 7.08 -2.59
C LYS A 36 -23.92 7.79 -2.50
N LEU A 37 -22.82 7.05 -2.31
CA LEU A 37 -21.47 7.61 -2.19
C LEU A 37 -21.03 8.36 -3.44
N TYR A 38 -21.46 7.89 -4.61
CA TYR A 38 -21.12 8.45 -5.92
C TYR A 38 -22.30 9.19 -6.58
N SER A 39 -23.32 9.60 -5.80
CA SER A 39 -24.52 10.26 -6.34
C SER A 39 -24.22 11.60 -7.01
N ASP A 40 -23.27 12.36 -6.47
CA ASP A 40 -22.82 13.66 -7.00
C ASP A 40 -21.53 13.54 -7.83
N PHE A 41 -21.07 12.32 -8.10
CA PHE A 41 -19.84 12.11 -8.84
C PHE A 41 -20.11 12.21 -10.35
N GLU A 42 -19.78 13.36 -10.92
CA GLU A 42 -19.67 13.51 -12.37
C GLU A 42 -18.44 12.73 -12.86
N TYR A 43 -18.67 11.52 -13.39
CA TYR A 43 -17.62 10.79 -14.10
C TYR A 43 -17.21 11.57 -15.34
N ARG A 44 -16.10 12.29 -15.23
CA ARG A 44 -15.42 12.86 -16.38
C ARG A 44 -14.65 11.73 -17.04
N LEU A 45 -15.14 11.25 -18.18
CA LEU A 45 -14.24 10.61 -19.12
C LEU A 45 -13.22 11.68 -19.48
N ASP A 46 -12.02 11.59 -18.91
CA ASP A 46 -10.89 12.19 -19.58
C ASP A 46 -10.89 11.59 -20.99
N GLU A 47 -10.86 12.42 -22.02
CA GLU A 47 -10.75 12.00 -23.43
C GLU A 47 -9.41 11.28 -23.72
N SER A 48 -8.73 10.79 -22.68
CA SER A 48 -7.60 9.88 -22.74
C SER A 48 -8.07 8.54 -23.31
N TYR A 49 -8.04 8.43 -24.63
CA TYR A 49 -8.10 7.15 -25.31
C TYR A 49 -6.78 6.40 -25.09
N VAL A 50 -6.90 5.18 -24.61
CA VAL A 50 -5.79 4.22 -24.57
C VAL A 50 -5.85 3.42 -25.87
N ASP A 51 -4.82 3.53 -26.70
CA ASP A 51 -4.66 2.69 -27.90
C ASP A 51 -3.85 1.44 -27.52
N PRO A 52 -4.47 0.25 -27.43
CA PRO A 52 -3.77 -0.97 -27.04
C PRO A 52 -2.70 -1.37 -28.05
N PHE A 53 -2.90 -1.10 -29.35
CA PHE A 53 -1.95 -1.47 -30.39
C PHE A 53 -0.71 -0.58 -30.33
N ALA A 54 -0.88 0.73 -30.12
CA ALA A 54 0.25 1.64 -29.91
C ALA A 54 1.09 1.26 -28.68
N ILE A 55 0.47 0.72 -27.63
CA ILE A 55 1.20 0.20 -26.45
C ILE A 55 1.96 -1.08 -26.79
N ILE A 56 1.30 -2.05 -27.43
CA ILE A 56 1.90 -3.35 -27.77
C ILE A 56 3.06 -3.19 -28.76
N ASN A 57 2.90 -2.29 -29.74
CA ASN A 57 3.91 -2.04 -30.77
C ASN A 57 5.03 -1.09 -30.29
N GLY A 58 4.88 -0.45 -29.12
CA GLY A 58 5.86 0.49 -28.59
C GLY A 58 5.83 1.88 -29.23
N ASP A 59 4.78 2.19 -30.01
CA ASP A 59 4.56 3.49 -30.64
C ASP A 59 4.06 4.55 -29.63
N PHE A 60 3.65 4.13 -28.43
CA PHE A 60 3.23 5.02 -27.36
C PHE A 60 4.42 5.72 -26.69
N ILE A 61 4.50 7.05 -26.82
CA ILE A 61 5.49 7.87 -26.14
C ILE A 61 4.90 8.32 -24.79
N PRO A 62 5.36 7.78 -23.65
CA PRO A 62 4.85 8.17 -22.35
C PRO A 62 5.21 9.62 -22.05
N LYS A 63 4.21 10.41 -21.66
CA LYS A 63 4.43 11.78 -21.19
C LYS A 63 5.22 11.72 -19.89
N ARG A 64 6.48 12.16 -19.92
CA ARG A 64 7.33 12.22 -18.73
C ARG A 64 6.80 13.31 -17.81
N ILE A 65 6.16 12.92 -16.72
CA ILE A 65 5.80 13.85 -15.65
C ILE A 65 7.10 14.14 -14.90
N LYS A 66 7.57 15.38 -14.96
CA LYS A 66 8.64 15.85 -14.08
C LYS A 66 8.03 15.98 -12.69
N ILE A 67 8.26 14.97 -11.85
CA ILE A 67 7.98 15.09 -10.42
C ILE A 67 9.08 16.00 -9.89
N GLU A 68 8.75 17.27 -9.63
CA GLU A 68 9.59 18.10 -8.79
C GLU A 68 9.57 17.45 -7.41
N LEU A 69 10.70 16.83 -7.04
CA LEU A 69 10.94 16.39 -5.68
C LEU A 69 11.00 17.65 -4.83
N GLN A 70 9.84 18.10 -4.34
CA GLN A 70 9.84 19.10 -3.29
C GLN A 70 10.59 18.45 -2.13
N ASN A 71 11.69 19.08 -1.73
CA ASN A 71 12.41 18.74 -0.51
C ASN A 71 11.53 19.15 0.70
N SER A 72 10.29 18.67 0.75
CA SER A 72 9.49 18.74 1.95
C SER A 72 10.21 17.91 3.00
N ASP A 73 10.58 18.57 4.09
CA ASP A 73 11.34 18.03 5.21
C ASP A 73 10.92 16.60 5.58
N ASN A 74 11.63 15.61 5.03
CA ASN A 74 11.56 14.20 5.43
C ASN A 74 12.22 13.98 6.81
N ASP A 75 12.23 14.99 7.66
CA ASP A 75 12.80 14.92 9.02
C ASP A 75 12.01 13.96 9.91
N GLY A 76 10.72 13.74 9.62
CA GLY A 76 9.91 12.69 10.25
C GLY A 76 10.43 11.28 9.96
N PHE A 77 10.97 11.03 8.77
CA PHE A 77 11.54 9.74 8.38
C PHE A 77 13.01 9.59 8.82
N LYS A 78 13.74 10.69 9.08
CA LYS A 78 15.07 10.63 9.70
C LYS A 78 15.05 10.07 11.12
N MET A 79 13.93 10.16 11.83
CA MET A 79 13.78 9.64 13.21
C MET A 79 14.06 8.13 13.32
N ALA A 80 13.78 7.35 12.27
CA ALA A 80 14.01 5.90 12.28
C ALA A 80 15.50 5.51 12.33
N ALA A 81 16.41 6.41 11.91
CA ALA A 81 17.86 6.14 11.86
C ALA A 81 18.66 6.80 13.00
N ARG A 82 18.03 7.60 13.86
CA ARG A 82 18.73 8.48 14.82
C ARG A 82 19.42 7.79 16.00
N ASN A 83 19.10 6.54 16.33
CA ASN A 83 19.68 5.85 17.49
C ASN A 83 20.81 4.86 17.15
N LEU A 84 21.36 4.90 15.94
CA LEU A 84 22.51 4.06 15.58
C LEU A 84 23.77 4.38 16.40
N GLU A 85 24.02 5.66 16.72
CA GLU A 85 25.22 6.09 17.44
C GLU A 85 25.21 5.69 18.93
N HIS A 86 24.04 5.51 19.54
CA HIS A 86 23.87 5.15 20.95
C HIS A 86 23.54 3.67 21.15
N LEU A 87 23.62 2.86 20.10
CA LEU A 87 23.27 1.45 20.17
C LEU A 87 24.44 0.67 20.79
N PRO A 88 24.21 -0.12 21.86
CA PRO A 88 25.25 -0.98 22.41
C PRO A 88 25.80 -1.95 21.35
N GLU A 89 27.12 -2.20 21.36
CA GLU A 89 27.81 -3.06 20.38
C GLU A 89 27.14 -4.44 20.20
N HIS A 90 26.56 -5.00 21.27
CA HIS A 90 25.90 -6.30 21.22
C HIS A 90 24.59 -6.29 20.38
N ILE A 91 23.96 -5.13 20.18
CA ILE A 91 22.78 -4.98 19.31
C ILE A 91 23.22 -4.77 17.86
N LEU A 92 24.25 -3.95 17.62
CA LEU A 92 24.84 -3.75 16.29
C LEU A 92 25.31 -5.08 15.69
N SER A 93 25.97 -5.91 16.50
CA SER A 93 26.43 -7.23 16.06
C SER A 93 25.28 -8.22 15.77
N LYS A 94 24.12 -8.11 16.45
CA LYS A 94 22.91 -8.88 16.13
C LYS A 94 22.27 -8.43 14.82
N LEU A 95 22.16 -7.12 14.61
CA LEU A 95 21.63 -6.56 13.36
C LEU A 95 22.46 -7.00 12.15
N LYS A 96 23.80 -6.90 12.26
CA LYS A 96 24.72 -7.34 11.21
C LYS A 96 24.58 -8.83 10.92
N LYS A 97 24.54 -9.68 11.94
CA LYS A 97 24.33 -11.14 11.78
C LYS A 97 23.00 -11.49 11.12
N ASN A 98 21.94 -10.75 11.42
CA ASN A 98 20.63 -10.96 10.79
C ASN A 98 20.62 -10.52 9.32
N GLN A 99 21.35 -9.46 8.95
CA GLN A 99 21.49 -9.02 7.56
C GLN A 99 22.40 -9.92 6.73
N ASP A 100 23.49 -10.44 7.31
CA ASP A 100 24.47 -11.28 6.61
C ASP A 100 23.94 -12.69 6.30
N GLY A 101 22.72 -13.03 6.72
CA GLY A 101 22.02 -14.26 6.28
C GLY A 101 22.71 -15.58 6.67
N LEU A 102 23.69 -15.57 7.58
CA LEU A 102 24.38 -16.78 8.02
C LEU A 102 23.57 -17.57 9.07
N HIS A 103 22.42 -18.10 8.64
CA HIS A 103 21.90 -19.33 9.21
C HIS A 103 22.77 -20.50 8.73
N SER A 104 23.93 -20.69 9.35
CA SER A 104 24.50 -22.03 9.39
C SER A 104 23.57 -22.88 10.25
N LYS A 105 22.67 -23.63 9.62
CA LYS A 105 21.94 -24.74 10.24
C LYS A 105 22.97 -25.67 10.89
N LYS A 106 23.20 -25.55 12.21
CA LYS A 106 23.78 -26.65 12.97
C LYS A 106 22.72 -27.73 13.05
N LYS A 107 22.85 -28.75 12.20
CA LYS A 107 22.17 -30.04 12.34
C LYS A 107 22.38 -30.51 13.79
N GLY A 108 21.28 -30.82 14.46
CA GLY A 108 21.30 -31.41 15.80
C GLY A 108 22.13 -32.68 15.79
N SER A 109 22.98 -32.79 16.81
CA SER A 109 23.55 -34.05 17.26
C SER A 109 22.40 -34.98 17.65
N SER A 110 22.18 -36.02 16.86
CA SER A 110 21.42 -37.19 17.28
C SER A 110 22.30 -38.00 18.24
N GLU A 111 22.00 -37.92 19.53
CA GLU A 111 22.29 -38.99 20.47
C GLU A 111 21.32 -40.14 20.20
N GLN A 112 21.86 -41.30 19.80
CA GLN A 112 21.40 -42.64 20.16
C GLN A 112 22.58 -43.60 19.99
#